data_AF-A0A956Q892-F1
#
_entry.id   AF-A0A956Q892-F1
#
_cell.length_a   1.000
_cell.length_b   1.000
_cell.length_c   1.000
_cell.angle_alpha   90.00
_cell.angle_beta   90.00
_cell.angle_gamma   90.00
#
_symmetry.space_group_name_H-M   'P 1'
#
loop_
_entity.id
_entity.type
_entity.pdbx_description
1 polymer ?
#
loop_
_entity_poly.entity_id
_entity_poly.type
_entity_poly.pdbx_seq_one_letter_code
_entity_poly.pdbx_strand_id
1 'polypeptide(L)'
;MRDFQSLTKRHKCWDAFTEWSYIQWSVPDNCILQSRDELVALCEWIEEQKIRTYLEIGCWTGKLATVLHELFTFDKLAVCDIGLCKKYQFDLELPEDADLFLGSSFSPEFAQWRAGLGPMD
;
A
#
# COMPACT_ATOMS: atom_id res chain seq x y z
N MET A 1 -7.74 -0.99 22.22
CA MET A 1 -6.73 -0.81 21.16
C MET A 1 -6.39 -2.19 20.64
N ARG A 2 -6.42 -2.38 19.32
CA ARG A 2 -6.07 -3.68 18.72
C ARG A 2 -4.57 -3.92 18.86
N ASP A 3 -4.17 -5.19 18.95
CA ASP A 3 -2.76 -5.59 18.95
C ASP A 3 -2.25 -5.70 17.51
N PHE A 4 -1.80 -4.58 16.94
CA PHE A 4 -1.31 -4.54 15.57
C PHE A 4 0.02 -5.25 15.37
N GLN A 5 0.82 -5.44 16.42
CA GLN A 5 2.02 -6.28 16.35
C GLN A 5 1.63 -7.73 16.02
N SER A 6 0.67 -8.28 16.75
CA SER A 6 0.16 -9.64 16.49
C SER A 6 -0.59 -9.74 15.16
N LEU A 7 -1.45 -8.77 14.84
CA LEU A 7 -2.26 -8.80 13.62
C LEU A 7 -1.41 -8.70 12.35
N THR A 8 -0.31 -7.96 12.39
CA THR A 8 0.53 -7.78 11.21
C THR A 8 1.64 -8.83 11.08
N LYS A 9 1.93 -9.60 12.14
CA LYS A 9 3.06 -10.54 12.25
C LYS A 9 3.28 -11.47 11.05
N ARG A 10 2.19 -11.90 10.40
CA ARG A 10 2.23 -12.83 9.26
C ARG A 10 2.72 -12.21 7.94
N HIS A 11 2.69 -10.89 7.82
CA HIS A 11 3.01 -10.20 6.58
C HIS A 11 4.50 -9.90 6.50
N LYS A 12 5.18 -10.21 5.40
CA LYS A 12 6.58 -9.81 5.22
C LYS A 12 6.65 -8.29 5.08
N CYS A 13 7.49 -7.66 5.87
CA CYS A 13 7.79 -6.23 5.85
C CYS A 13 9.24 -6.02 5.41
N TRP A 14 9.61 -4.77 5.17
CA TRP A 14 10.99 -4.41 4.90
C TRP A 14 11.88 -4.73 6.11
N ASP A 15 12.93 -5.50 5.89
CA ASP A 15 13.91 -5.92 6.89
C ASP A 15 15.34 -5.82 6.34
N ALA A 16 16.34 -6.13 7.17
CA ALA A 16 17.74 -6.04 6.75
C ALA A 16 18.10 -6.95 5.56
N PHE A 17 17.40 -8.07 5.39
CA PHE A 17 17.61 -8.96 4.26
C PHE A 17 16.99 -8.38 2.97
N THR A 18 15.81 -7.78 3.08
CA THR A 18 15.13 -7.06 1.99
C THR A 18 15.97 -5.87 1.54
N GLU A 19 16.49 -5.08 2.48
CA GLU A 19 17.42 -3.97 2.22
C GLU A 19 18.66 -4.45 1.46
N TRP A 20 19.31 -5.50 1.97
CA TRP A 20 20.48 -6.08 1.31
C TRP A 20 20.16 -6.55 -0.11
N SER A 21 19.03 -7.22 -0.31
CA SER A 21 18.58 -7.70 -1.62
C SER A 21 18.31 -6.54 -2.59
N TYR A 22 17.66 -5.47 -2.10
CA TYR A 22 17.42 -4.27 -2.88
C TYR A 22 18.72 -3.58 -3.30
N ILE A 23 19.70 -3.46 -2.41
CA ILE A 23 21.01 -2.88 -2.74
C ILE A 23 21.71 -3.69 -3.85
N GLN A 24 21.62 -5.02 -3.82
CA GLN A 24 22.27 -5.87 -4.82
C GLN A 24 21.56 -5.85 -6.17
N TRP A 25 20.23 -5.85 -6.18
CA TRP A 25 19.46 -6.13 -7.39
C TRP A 25 18.63 -4.95 -7.89
N SER A 26 18.51 -3.87 -7.11
CA SER A 26 17.63 -2.72 -7.37
C SER A 26 16.16 -3.10 -7.55
N VAL A 27 15.74 -4.22 -6.96
CA VAL A 27 14.36 -4.73 -6.99
C VAL A 27 13.94 -5.08 -5.57
N PRO A 28 12.89 -4.44 -5.04
CA PRO A 28 12.30 -4.84 -3.78
C PRO A 28 11.74 -6.25 -3.84
N ASP A 29 11.78 -6.98 -2.73
CA ASP A 29 11.03 -8.21 -2.60
C ASP A 29 9.51 -7.96 -2.72
N ASN A 30 8.74 -9.01 -2.98
CA ASN A 30 7.28 -8.96 -2.86
C ASN A 30 6.87 -8.92 -1.37
N CYS A 31 6.97 -7.73 -0.77
CA CYS A 31 6.64 -7.47 0.62
C CYS A 31 6.00 -6.08 0.81
N ILE A 32 5.55 -5.79 2.03
CA ILE A 32 5.24 -4.42 2.44
C ILE A 32 6.56 -3.66 2.52
N LEU A 33 6.62 -2.46 1.92
CA LEU A 33 7.85 -1.68 1.81
C LEU A 33 8.19 -0.87 3.08
N GLN A 34 7.26 -0.80 4.03
CA GLN A 34 7.51 -0.30 5.37
C GLN A 34 8.14 -1.39 6.25
N SER A 35 8.95 -0.97 7.20
CA SER A 35 9.37 -1.80 8.32
C SER A 35 8.18 -2.22 9.18
N ARG A 36 8.39 -3.23 10.05
CA ARG A 36 7.35 -3.68 10.99
C ARG A 36 6.83 -2.54 11.86
N ASP A 37 7.75 -1.76 12.42
CA ASP A 37 7.41 -0.71 13.38
C ASP A 37 6.64 0.43 12.71
N GLU A 38 7.02 0.80 11.48
CA GLU A 38 6.28 1.77 10.67
C GLU A 38 4.87 1.28 10.33
N LEU A 39 4.71 0.01 9.96
CA LEU A 39 3.39 -0.57 9.69
C LEU A 39 2.50 -0.54 10.94
N VAL A 40 3.05 -0.88 12.11
CA VAL A 40 2.30 -0.86 13.38
C VAL A 40 1.91 0.56 13.75
N ALA A 41 2.84 1.51 13.70
CA ALA A 41 2.57 2.91 13.97
C ALA A 41 1.51 3.49 13.00
N LEU A 42 1.56 3.11 11.72
CA LEU A 42 0.55 3.50 10.75
C LEU A 42 -0.83 2.93 11.11
N CYS A 43 -0.92 1.66 11.48
CA CYS A 43 -2.19 1.06 11.92
C CYS A 43 -2.77 1.76 13.15
N GLU A 44 -1.93 2.07 14.13
CA GLU A 44 -2.35 2.79 15.35
C GLU A 44 -2.88 4.18 15.00
N TRP A 45 -2.19 4.91 14.13
CA TRP A 45 -2.63 6.23 13.66
C TRP A 45 -3.95 6.16 12.88
N ILE A 46 -4.12 5.20 11.97
CA ILE A 46 -5.36 4.99 11.22
C ILE A 46 -6.53 4.71 12.19
N GLU A 47 -6.32 3.87 13.20
CA GLU A 47 -7.32 3.58 14.24
C GLU A 47 -7.69 4.84 15.04
N GLU A 48 -6.69 5.62 15.45
CA GLU A 48 -6.89 6.84 16.23
C GLU A 48 -7.65 7.92 15.45
N GLN A 49 -7.25 8.17 14.20
CA GLN A 49 -7.87 9.18 13.34
C GLN A 49 -9.20 8.73 12.74
N LYS A 50 -9.57 7.46 12.89
CA LYS A 50 -10.79 6.86 12.32
C LYS A 50 -10.86 7.06 10.80
N ILE A 51 -9.73 6.87 10.13
CA ILE A 51 -9.62 6.94 8.67
C ILE A 51 -10.62 5.94 8.06
N ARG A 52 -11.44 6.41 7.12
CA ARG A 52 -12.45 5.59 6.43
C ARG A 52 -12.18 5.47 4.95
N THR A 53 -11.39 6.38 4.38
CA THR A 53 -11.00 6.37 2.98
C THR A 53 -9.49 6.47 2.87
N TYR A 54 -8.88 5.63 2.04
CA TYR A 54 -7.42 5.52 1.95
C TYR A 54 -6.95 5.59 0.50
N LEU A 55 -5.99 6.47 0.23
CA LEU A 55 -5.32 6.60 -1.06
C LEU A 55 -3.83 6.28 -0.90
N GLU A 56 -3.34 5.27 -1.61
CA GLU A 56 -1.91 4.97 -1.72
C GLU A 56 -1.38 5.40 -3.09
N ILE A 57 -0.26 6.14 -3.10
CA ILE A 57 0.48 6.48 -4.33
C ILE A 57 1.84 5.80 -4.26
N GLY A 58 2.12 4.91 -5.20
CA GLY A 58 3.31 4.05 -5.19
C GLY A 58 3.09 2.81 -4.32
N CYS A 59 2.23 1.89 -4.76
CA CYS A 59 1.83 0.72 -3.97
C CYS A 59 2.65 -0.53 -4.23
N TRP A 60 3.57 -0.51 -5.21
CA TRP A 60 4.37 -1.66 -5.59
C TRP A 60 3.50 -2.86 -6.01
N THR A 61 3.42 -3.92 -5.20
CA THR A 61 2.59 -5.11 -5.43
C THR A 61 1.22 -5.02 -4.77
N GLY A 62 0.90 -3.92 -4.09
CA GLY A 62 -0.39 -3.71 -3.41
C GLY A 62 -0.49 -4.36 -2.03
N LYS A 63 0.60 -4.94 -1.51
CA LYS A 63 0.59 -5.64 -0.21
C LYS A 63 0.21 -4.73 0.96
N LEU A 64 0.65 -3.47 0.97
CA LEU A 64 0.28 -2.52 2.04
C LEU A 64 -1.22 -2.22 2.00
N ALA A 65 -1.71 -1.63 0.90
CA ALA A 65 -3.14 -1.38 0.66
C ALA A 65 -4.03 -2.58 1.02
N THR A 66 -3.65 -3.79 0.59
CA THR A 66 -4.40 -5.02 0.86
C THR A 66 -4.49 -5.29 2.37
N VAL A 67 -3.36 -5.26 3.08
CA VAL A 67 -3.34 -5.53 4.53
C VAL A 67 -4.09 -4.47 5.31
N LEU A 68 -3.96 -3.20 4.95
CA LEU A 68 -4.71 -2.13 5.59
C LEU A 68 -6.21 -2.30 5.35
N HIS A 69 -6.63 -2.64 4.13
CA HIS A 69 -8.04 -2.88 3.84
C HIS A 69 -8.61 -4.09 4.56
N GLU A 70 -7.85 -5.19 4.69
CA GLU A 70 -8.24 -6.34 5.51
C GLU A 70 -8.47 -5.95 6.99
N LEU A 71 -7.63 -5.07 7.53
CA LEU A 71 -7.70 -4.68 8.93
C LEU A 71 -8.76 -3.62 9.23
N PHE A 72 -9.01 -2.69 8.30
CA PHE A 72 -9.84 -1.51 8.55
C PHE A 72 -11.13 -1.49 7.74
N THR A 73 -11.21 -2.26 6.65
CA THR A 73 -12.36 -2.31 5.74
C THR A 73 -12.78 -0.89 5.34
N PHE A 74 -11.89 -0.20 4.61
CA PHE A 74 -12.14 1.18 4.20
C PHE A 74 -13.43 1.27 3.38
N ASP A 75 -14.19 2.35 3.55
CA ASP A 75 -15.36 2.63 2.70
C ASP A 75 -14.92 2.89 1.25
N LYS A 76 -13.68 3.35 1.07
CA LYS A 76 -13.05 3.54 -0.22
C LYS A 76 -11.55 3.29 -0.11
N LEU A 77 -11.07 2.36 -0.91
CA LEU A 77 -9.66 2.14 -1.15
C LEU A 77 -9.34 2.60 -2.58
N ALA A 78 -8.37 3.49 -2.71
CA ALA A 78 -7.86 3.93 -4.01
C ALA A 78 -6.34 3.76 -4.06
N VAL A 79 -5.82 3.36 -5.22
CA VAL A 79 -4.41 3.06 -5.39
C VAL A 79 -3.92 3.60 -6.74
N CYS A 80 -2.78 4.26 -6.74
CA CYS A 80 -2.11 4.77 -7.93
C CYS A 80 -0.69 4.20 -8.00
N ASP A 81 -0.32 3.57 -9.12
CA ASP A 81 1.04 3.12 -9.37
C ASP A 81 1.39 3.16 -10.86
N ILE A 82 2.67 3.24 -11.18
CA ILE A 82 3.17 3.15 -12.56
C ILE A 82 3.30 1.71 -13.05
N GLY A 83 3.07 0.72 -12.19
CA GLY A 83 3.05 -0.70 -12.50
C GLY A 83 4.45 -1.32 -12.60
N LEU A 84 5.44 -0.79 -11.89
CA LEU A 84 6.83 -1.30 -11.98
C LEU A 84 6.95 -2.76 -11.54
N CYS A 85 6.10 -3.23 -10.63
CA CYS A 85 6.07 -4.63 -10.16
C CYS A 85 6.00 -5.64 -11.33
N LYS A 86 5.21 -5.34 -12.37
CA LYS A 86 5.06 -6.21 -13.56
C LYS A 86 6.36 -6.37 -14.34
N LYS A 87 7.22 -5.34 -14.38
CA LYS A 87 8.54 -5.40 -15.02
C LYS A 87 9.44 -6.42 -14.33
N TYR A 88 9.21 -6.67 -13.04
CA TYR A 88 9.98 -7.58 -12.21
C TYR A 88 9.25 -8.91 -11.96
N GLN A 89 8.27 -9.26 -12.80
CA GLN A 89 7.52 -10.52 -12.74
C GLN A 89 6.72 -10.69 -11.44
N PHE A 90 6.34 -9.58 -10.80
CA PHE A 90 5.37 -9.60 -9.71
C PHE A 90 4.00 -9.15 -10.20
N ASP A 91 2.97 -9.80 -9.66
CA ASP A 91 1.59 -9.38 -9.85
C ASP A 91 1.26 -8.21 -8.91
N LEU A 92 0.45 -7.29 -9.43
CA LEU A 92 -0.22 -6.28 -8.62
C LEU A 92 -1.51 -6.90 -8.08
N GLU A 93 -1.52 -7.21 -6.79
CA GLU A 93 -2.67 -7.82 -6.11
C GLU A 93 -3.31 -6.78 -5.21
N LEU A 94 -4.58 -6.46 -5.48
CA LEU A 94 -5.38 -5.53 -4.70
C LEU A 94 -6.74 -6.17 -4.39
N PRO A 95 -7.44 -5.69 -3.35
CA PRO A 95 -8.85 -6.02 -3.13
C PRO A 95 -9.70 -5.74 -4.38
N GLU A 96 -10.72 -6.56 -4.63
CA GLU A 96 -11.58 -6.44 -5.82
C GLU A 96 -12.33 -5.10 -5.90
N ASP A 97 -12.57 -4.47 -4.74
CA ASP A 97 -13.25 -3.19 -4.59
C ASP A 97 -12.31 -1.98 -4.62
N ALA A 98 -11.00 -2.19 -4.83
CA ALA A 98 -10.04 -1.10 -4.93
C ALA A 98 -10.18 -0.32 -6.26
N ASP A 99 -10.23 1.01 -6.18
CA ASP A 99 -10.14 1.88 -7.35
C ASP A 99 -8.67 2.03 -7.76
N LEU A 100 -8.31 1.52 -8.94
CA LEU A 100 -6.93 1.48 -9.40
C LEU A 100 -6.69 2.42 -10.57
N PHE A 101 -5.70 3.30 -10.42
CA PHE A 101 -5.11 4.06 -11.52
C PHE A 101 -3.70 3.55 -11.84
N LEU A 102 -3.50 3.09 -13.08
CA LEU A 102 -2.19 2.71 -13.61
C LEU A 102 -1.60 3.83 -14.46
N GLY A 103 -0.72 4.62 -13.87
CA GLY A 103 -0.09 5.76 -14.53
C GLY A 103 0.70 6.64 -13.57
N SER A 104 1.31 7.69 -14.11
CA SER A 104 2.07 8.65 -13.30
C SER A 104 1.12 9.53 -12.48
N SER A 105 1.41 9.70 -11.18
CA SER A 105 0.70 10.66 -10.32
C SER A 105 0.94 12.13 -10.69
N PHE A 106 1.87 12.40 -11.62
CA PHE A 106 2.11 13.73 -12.17
C PHE A 106 1.34 14.00 -13.48
N SER A 107 0.50 13.05 -13.92
CA SER A 107 -0.21 13.16 -15.19
C SER A 107 -1.55 13.92 -15.08
N PRO A 108 -2.01 14.59 -16.15
CA PRO A 108 -3.37 15.14 -16.20
C PRO A 108 -4.46 14.08 -15.99
N GLU A 109 -4.24 12.86 -16.47
CA GLU A 109 -5.14 11.72 -16.30
C GLU A 109 -5.29 11.34 -14.84
N PHE A 110 -4.19 11.33 -14.07
CA PHE A 110 -4.25 11.15 -12.62
C PHE A 110 -5.06 12.25 -11.95
N ALA A 111 -4.87 13.52 -12.36
CA ALA A 111 -5.61 14.63 -11.77
C ALA A 111 -7.13 14.48 -12.00
N GLN A 112 -7.54 14.02 -13.18
CA GLN A 112 -8.95 13.74 -13.50
C GLN A 112 -9.48 12.56 -12.69
N TRP A 113 -8.75 11.45 -12.65
CA TRP A 113 -9.11 10.27 -11.86
C TRP A 113 -9.23 10.61 -10.37
N ARG A 114 -8.23 11.31 -9.80
CA ARG A 114 -8.19 11.74 -8.40
C ARG A 114 -9.36 12.65 -8.05
N ALA A 115 -9.78 13.53 -8.97
CA ALA A 115 -10.97 14.36 -8.77
C ALA A 115 -12.25 13.52 -8.72
N GLY A 116 -12.34 12.45 -9.52
CA GLY A 116 -13.46 11.51 -9.53
C GLY A 116 -13.63 10.71 -8.23
N LEU A 117 -12.54 10.48 -7.48
CA LEU A 117 -12.61 9.80 -6.18
C LEU A 117 -13.38 10.59 -5.12
N GLY A 118 -13.47 11.92 -5.26
CA GLY A 118 -14.02 12.80 -4.22
C GLY A 118 -13.08 12.95 -3.01
N PRO A 119 -13.61 13.29 -1.82
CA PRO A 119 -12.83 13.39 -0.60
C PRO A 119 -12.15 12.06 -0.23
N MET A 120 -10.89 12.14 0.17
CA MET A 120 -10.11 11.07 0.78
C MET A 120 -9.51 11.64 2.07
N ASP A 121 -9.39 10.83 3.12
CA ASP A 121 -8.78 11.22 4.39
C ASP A 121 -7.24 11.35 4.32
#